data_AF-A0A1Z9LTG0-F1
#
_entry.id   AF-A0A1Z9LTG0-F1
#
_cell.length_a   1.000
_cell.length_b   1.000
_cell.length_c   1.000
_cell.angle_alpha   90.00
_cell.angle_beta   90.00
_cell.angle_gamma   90.00
#
_symmetry.space_group_name_H-M   'P 1'
#
loop_
_entity.id
_entity.type
_entity.pdbx_description
1 polymer ?
#
loop_
_entity_poly.entity_id
_entity_poly.type
_entity_poly.pdbx_seq_one_letter_code
_entity_poly.pdbx_strand_id
1 'polypeptide(L)'
;MDGVLADFKTAAVKTTGMSINRWMNIPSSKQKWSLILQNKNFWYDLPWMQGGKQLWSYISKHDPHILSAYVEENFDPNCIPGKRAWLRKNVNMVNPQKVNLVKRREKKLFAKRGKPAILIDDYEKNIRDFNMSGGIGIHHTSTSKTIQQLKRLGF
;
A
#
# COMPACT_ATOMS: atom_id res chain seq x y z
N MET A 1 1.08 -0.71 -1.17
CA MET A 1 0.43 -2.02 -0.91
C MET A 1 -1.05 -1.85 -1.17
N ASP A 2 -1.78 -1.21 -0.26
CA ASP A 2 -3.18 -0.81 -0.50
C ASP A 2 -3.25 0.07 -1.75
N GLY A 3 -4.23 -0.16 -2.62
CA GLY A 3 -4.42 0.59 -3.86
C GLY A 3 -3.44 0.25 -5.00
N VAL A 4 -2.48 -0.65 -4.77
CA VAL A 4 -1.51 -1.10 -5.78
C VAL A 4 -1.49 -2.62 -5.93
N LEU A 5 -1.31 -3.34 -4.82
CA LEU A 5 -1.32 -4.81 -4.78
C LEU A 5 -2.59 -5.34 -4.10
N ALA A 6 -3.07 -4.67 -3.05
CA ALA A 6 -4.21 -5.08 -2.25
C ALA A 6 -5.37 -4.08 -2.37
N ASP A 7 -6.58 -4.57 -2.61
CA ASP A 7 -7.78 -3.75 -2.81
C ASP A 7 -8.48 -3.45 -1.49
N PHE A 8 -7.92 -2.48 -0.79
CA PHE A 8 -8.49 -1.94 0.44
C PHE A 8 -9.89 -1.36 0.23
N LYS A 9 -10.14 -0.68 -0.91
CA LYS A 9 -11.39 0.06 -1.11
C LYS A 9 -12.57 -0.89 -1.20
N THR A 10 -12.46 -1.96 -1.99
CA THR A 10 -13.51 -2.98 -2.10
C THR A 10 -13.75 -3.68 -0.76
N ALA A 11 -12.68 -4.04 -0.04
CA ALA A 11 -12.81 -4.67 1.26
C ALA A 11 -13.48 -3.74 2.29
N ALA A 12 -13.13 -2.45 2.30
CA ALA A 12 -13.71 -1.45 3.20
C ALA A 12 -15.20 -1.23 2.91
N VAL A 13 -15.59 -1.11 1.64
CA VAL A 13 -17.01 -0.98 1.25
C VAL A 13 -17.79 -2.22 1.70
N LYS A 14 -17.27 -3.43 1.44
CA LYS A 14 -17.90 -4.68 1.85
C LYS A 14 -18.06 -4.79 3.37
N THR A 15 -17.02 -4.43 4.12
CA THR A 15 -17.01 -4.56 5.59
C THR A 15 -17.89 -3.54 6.28
N THR A 16 -17.93 -2.31 5.77
CA THR A 16 -18.66 -1.21 6.42
C THR A 16 -20.08 -1.02 5.90
N GLY A 17 -20.41 -1.57 4.73
CA GLY A 17 -21.67 -1.28 4.02
C GLY A 17 -21.78 0.16 3.53
N MET A 18 -20.71 0.95 3.62
CA MET A 18 -20.67 2.36 3.20
C MET A 18 -19.95 2.50 1.87
N SER A 19 -20.33 3.52 1.08
CA SER A 19 -19.48 3.94 -0.04
C SER A 19 -18.13 4.41 0.48
N ILE A 20 -17.08 4.23 -0.33
CA ILE A 20 -15.71 4.61 0.08
C ILE A 20 -15.63 6.11 0.44
N ASN A 21 -16.35 6.96 -0.29
CA ASN A 21 -16.40 8.40 -0.03
C ASN A 21 -17.06 8.71 1.32
N ARG A 22 -18.16 8.04 1.66
CA ARG A 22 -18.81 8.19 2.97
C ARG A 22 -17.86 7.77 4.09
N TRP A 23 -17.22 6.61 3.94
CA TRP A 23 -16.27 6.11 4.94
C TRP A 23 -15.05 7.03 5.12
N MET A 24 -14.50 7.57 4.02
CA MET A 24 -13.34 8.46 4.08
C MET A 24 -13.62 9.76 4.83
N ASN A 25 -14.86 10.27 4.75
CA ASN A 25 -15.30 11.54 5.34
C ASN A 25 -15.83 11.41 6.79
N ILE A 26 -15.75 10.24 7.42
CA ILE A 26 -16.06 10.10 8.85
C ILE A 26 -15.06 10.94 9.67
N PRO A 27 -15.49 11.96 10.42
CA PRO A 27 -14.57 12.89 11.09
C PRO A 27 -13.75 12.23 12.21
N SER A 28 -14.37 11.32 12.96
CA SER A 28 -13.71 10.61 14.06
C SER A 28 -12.97 9.38 13.53
N SER A 29 -11.64 9.35 13.67
CA SER A 29 -10.82 8.18 13.33
C SER A 29 -11.28 6.92 14.06
N LYS A 30 -11.67 7.04 15.34
CA LYS A 30 -12.17 5.89 16.12
C LYS A 30 -13.47 5.33 15.52
N GLN A 31 -14.42 6.19 15.14
CA GLN A 31 -15.65 5.76 14.48
C GLN A 31 -15.39 5.22 13.08
N LYS A 32 -14.45 5.83 12.35
CA LYS A 32 -14.08 5.42 11.00
C LYS A 32 -13.55 3.98 10.96
N TRP A 33 -12.71 3.62 11.92
CA TRP A 33 -12.09 2.30 11.97
C TRP A 33 -12.90 1.25 12.72
N SER A 34 -13.95 1.62 13.48
CA SER A 34 -14.66 0.69 14.37
C SER A 34 -15.23 -0.56 13.66
N LEU A 35 -15.87 -0.40 12.51
CA LEU A 35 -16.44 -1.53 11.76
C LEU A 35 -15.35 -2.40 11.11
N ILE A 36 -14.26 -1.79 10.67
CA ILE A 36 -13.10 -2.53 10.15
C ILE A 36 -12.41 -3.32 11.28
N LEU A 37 -12.25 -2.70 12.45
CA LEU A 37 -11.67 -3.31 13.65
C LEU A 37 -12.45 -4.56 14.12
N GLN A 38 -13.79 -4.55 13.98
CA GLN A 38 -14.62 -5.72 14.29
C GLN A 38 -14.31 -6.92 13.37
N ASN A 39 -13.87 -6.66 12.14
CA ASN A 39 -13.36 -7.69 11.24
C ASN A 39 -11.85 -7.91 11.47
N LYS A 40 -11.51 -8.78 12.43
CA LYS A 40 -10.12 -9.06 12.82
C LYS A 40 -9.20 -9.51 11.67
N ASN A 41 -9.77 -10.12 10.62
CA ASN A 41 -9.02 -10.61 9.46
C ASN A 41 -9.02 -9.63 8.28
N PHE A 42 -9.61 -8.43 8.42
CA PHE A 42 -9.78 -7.46 7.34
C PHE A 42 -8.53 -7.28 6.46
N TRP A 43 -7.38 -7.03 7.10
CA TRP A 43 -6.11 -6.80 6.40
C TRP A 43 -5.52 -8.06 5.77
N TYR A 44 -5.74 -9.22 6.38
CA TYR A 44 -5.26 -10.52 5.91
C TYR A 44 -6.05 -11.01 4.68
N ASP A 45 -7.35 -10.70 4.63
CA ASP A 45 -8.28 -11.13 3.59
C ASP A 45 -8.49 -10.10 2.47
N LEU A 46 -7.66 -9.04 2.43
CA LEU A 46 -7.74 -8.06 1.35
C LEU A 46 -7.64 -8.76 -0.02
N PRO A 47 -8.56 -8.48 -0.97
CA PRO A 47 -8.45 -9.01 -2.31
C PRO A 47 -7.23 -8.41 -3.01
N TRP A 48 -6.76 -9.09 -4.06
CA TRP A 48 -5.79 -8.50 -4.98
C TRP A 48 -6.40 -7.30 -5.72
N MET A 49 -5.63 -6.25 -5.93
CA MET A 49 -5.98 -5.20 -6.90
C MET A 49 -6.09 -5.80 -8.30
N GLN A 50 -6.94 -5.20 -9.13
CA GLN A 50 -7.00 -5.52 -10.55
C GLN A 50 -5.60 -5.33 -11.17
N GLY A 51 -5.07 -6.41 -11.79
CA GLY A 51 -3.71 -6.41 -12.33
C GLY A 51 -2.58 -6.45 -11.29
N GLY A 52 -2.89 -6.55 -9.98
CA GLY A 52 -1.90 -6.56 -8.91
C GLY A 52 -0.97 -7.78 -8.97
N LYS A 53 -1.49 -8.97 -9.32
CA LYS A 53 -0.68 -10.18 -9.53
C LYS A 53 0.30 -10.01 -10.70
N GLN A 54 -0.16 -9.42 -11.81
CA GLN A 54 0.67 -9.12 -12.97
C GLN A 54 1.77 -8.12 -12.61
N LEU A 55 1.43 -7.06 -11.88
CA LEU A 55 2.42 -6.09 -11.42
C LEU A 55 3.45 -6.75 -10.51
N TRP A 56 2.99 -7.54 -9.53
CA TRP A 56 3.89 -8.26 -8.61
C TRP A 56 4.85 -9.18 -9.36
N SER A 57 4.35 -9.98 -10.30
CA SER A 57 5.17 -10.86 -11.13
C SER A 57 6.24 -10.08 -11.92
N TYR A 58 5.96 -8.83 -12.31
CA TYR A 58 6.93 -7.99 -12.98
C TYR A 58 7.99 -7.44 -12.02
N ILE A 59 7.57 -6.90 -10.87
CA ILE A 59 8.47 -6.17 -9.98
C ILE A 59 9.28 -7.10 -9.06
N SER A 60 8.78 -8.29 -8.75
CA SER A 60 9.40 -9.22 -7.79
C SER A 60 10.82 -9.63 -8.20
N LYS A 61 11.11 -9.70 -9.50
CA LYS A 61 12.44 -10.00 -10.06
C LYS A 61 13.49 -8.91 -9.77
N HIS A 62 13.07 -7.71 -9.35
CA HIS A 62 13.96 -6.60 -8.99
C HIS A 62 14.16 -6.44 -7.48
N ASP A 63 13.80 -7.46 -6.72
CA ASP A 63 13.98 -7.51 -5.27
C ASP A 63 13.38 -6.31 -4.50
N PRO A 64 12.08 -6.00 -4.69
CA PRO A 64 11.50 -4.77 -4.18
C PRO A 64 11.28 -4.80 -2.67
N HIS A 65 11.33 -3.61 -2.06
CA HIS A 65 10.80 -3.40 -0.71
C HIS A 65 9.30 -3.08 -0.78
N ILE A 66 8.55 -3.51 0.23
CA ILE A 66 7.18 -3.04 0.47
C ILE A 66 7.25 -1.80 1.37
N LEU A 67 6.62 -0.71 0.93
CA LEU A 67 6.43 0.51 1.71
C LEU A 67 4.93 0.79 1.85
N SER A 68 4.37 0.53 3.03
CA SER A 68 2.92 0.71 3.29
C SER A 68 2.70 1.60 4.49
N ALA A 69 1.65 2.42 4.41
CA ALA A 69 1.16 3.09 5.60
C ALA A 69 0.50 2.06 6.54
N TYR A 70 0.61 2.26 7.86
CA TYR A 70 -0.19 1.56 8.86
C TYR A 70 -1.26 2.48 9.47
N VAL A 71 -2.27 1.87 10.10
CA VAL A 71 -3.24 2.53 10.98
C VAL A 71 -2.72 2.46 12.41
N GLU A 72 -2.72 3.57 13.12
CA GLU A 72 -2.22 3.61 14.50
C GLU A 72 -2.97 2.61 15.39
N GLU A 73 -2.24 1.97 16.30
CA GLU A 73 -2.70 0.82 17.07
C GLU A 73 -3.93 1.13 17.94
N ASN A 74 -4.05 2.37 18.41
CA ASN A 74 -5.22 2.87 19.13
C ASN A 74 -6.51 2.90 18.28
N PHE A 75 -6.41 2.83 16.95
CA PHE A 75 -7.56 2.73 16.05
C PHE A 75 -7.76 1.32 15.51
N ASP A 76 -6.68 0.62 15.14
CA ASP A 76 -6.75 -0.77 14.71
C ASP A 76 -5.42 -1.52 14.92
N PRO A 77 -5.29 -2.32 16.00
CA PRO A 77 -4.08 -3.11 16.27
C PRO A 77 -3.88 -4.25 15.26
N ASN A 78 -4.90 -4.62 14.47
CA ASN A 78 -4.80 -5.70 13.50
C ASN A 78 -4.10 -5.28 12.19
N CYS A 79 -3.89 -3.97 11.98
CA CYS A 79 -3.35 -3.44 10.72
C CYS A 79 -1.94 -3.98 10.41
N ILE A 80 -1.00 -3.82 11.33
CA ILE A 80 0.38 -4.27 11.15
C ILE A 80 0.49 -5.80 10.99
N PRO A 81 -0.05 -6.63 11.91
CA PRO A 81 0.05 -8.08 11.78
C PRO A 81 -0.68 -8.59 10.54
N GLY A 82 -1.87 -8.07 10.23
CA GLY A 82 -2.64 -8.49 9.08
C GLY A 82 -1.98 -8.13 7.74
N LYS A 83 -1.37 -6.95 7.62
CA LYS A 83 -0.57 -6.58 6.43
C LYS A 83 0.63 -7.52 6.23
N ARG A 84 1.37 -7.82 7.32
CA ARG A 84 2.50 -8.77 7.26
C ARG A 84 2.02 -10.16 6.83
N ALA A 85 0.91 -10.63 7.38
CA ALA A 85 0.34 -11.94 7.04
C ALA A 85 -0.15 -11.97 5.59
N TRP A 86 -0.80 -10.91 5.11
CA TRP A 86 -1.20 -10.76 3.70
C TRP A 86 0.02 -10.85 2.77
N LEU A 87 1.11 -10.14 3.10
CA LEU A 87 2.33 -10.12 2.30
C LEU A 87 3.01 -11.49 2.26
N ARG A 88 3.07 -12.22 3.38
CA ARG A 88 3.58 -13.59 3.40
C ARG A 88 2.72 -14.52 2.53
N LYS A 89 1.40 -14.48 2.69
CA LYS A 89 0.44 -15.32 1.96
C LYS A 89 0.46 -15.08 0.45
N ASN A 90 0.46 -13.82 0.03
CA ASN A 90 0.18 -13.45 -1.36
C ASN A 90 1.44 -13.19 -2.19
N VAL A 91 2.49 -12.66 -1.59
CA VAL A 91 3.72 -12.25 -2.31
C VAL A 91 4.98 -12.95 -1.81
N ASN A 92 4.83 -13.95 -0.93
CA ASN A 92 5.93 -14.71 -0.32
C ASN A 92 7.02 -13.81 0.33
N MET A 93 6.62 -12.64 0.83
CA MET A 93 7.56 -11.70 1.45
C MET A 93 7.82 -12.12 2.90
N VAL A 94 8.81 -13.01 3.06
CA VAL A 94 9.19 -13.57 4.37
C VAL A 94 10.25 -12.74 5.09
N ASN A 95 11.07 -11.96 4.37
CA ASN A 95 12.11 -11.13 4.97
C ASN A 95 11.51 -9.86 5.60
N PRO A 96 11.53 -9.70 6.94
CA PRO A 96 10.93 -8.55 7.60
C PRO A 96 11.64 -7.24 7.26
N GLN A 97 12.94 -7.25 6.92
CA GLN A 97 13.71 -6.06 6.55
C GLN A 97 13.26 -5.45 5.21
N LYS A 98 12.48 -6.20 4.42
CA LYS A 98 11.88 -5.74 3.17
C LYS A 98 10.46 -5.20 3.34
N VAL A 99 9.91 -5.24 4.55
CA VAL A 99 8.54 -4.78 4.84
C VAL A 99 8.59 -3.55 5.74
N ASN A 100 8.51 -2.38 5.13
CA ASN A 100 8.49 -1.09 5.81
C ASN A 100 7.04 -0.63 6.03
N LEU A 101 6.53 -0.83 7.24
CA LEU A 101 5.24 -0.30 7.67
C LEU A 101 5.49 0.99 8.45
N VAL A 102 5.06 2.12 7.88
CA VAL A 102 5.39 3.47 8.39
C VAL A 102 4.17 4.36 8.45
N LYS A 103 4.25 5.56 9.03
CA LYS A 103 3.20 6.56 8.84
C LYS A 103 3.25 7.07 7.40
N ARG A 104 2.10 7.46 6.82
CA ARG A 104 2.04 7.92 5.42
C ARG A 104 3.06 9.04 5.13
N ARG A 105 3.20 10.00 6.03
CA ARG A 105 4.15 11.13 5.91
C ARG A 105 5.62 10.73 5.89
N GLU A 106 5.94 9.54 6.42
CA GLU A 106 7.32 9.03 6.53
C GLU A 106 7.76 8.31 5.26
N LYS A 107 6.85 8.00 4.33
CA LYS A 107 7.22 7.38 3.06
C LYS A 107 8.28 8.17 2.30
N LYS A 108 8.23 9.51 2.39
CA LYS A 108 9.22 10.40 1.76
C LYS A 108 10.66 10.18 2.26
N LEU A 109 10.83 9.64 3.47
CA LEU A 109 12.16 9.33 4.03
C LEU A 109 12.86 8.18 3.30
N PHE A 110 12.12 7.42 2.49
CA PHE A 110 12.65 6.31 1.67
C PHE A 110 13.04 6.74 0.26
N ALA A 111 12.96 8.05 -0.05
CA ALA A 111 13.25 8.59 -1.38
C ALA A 111 14.69 8.35 -1.86
N LYS A 112 15.65 8.26 -0.92
CA LYS A 112 17.05 7.98 -1.21
C LYS A 112 17.59 6.91 -0.26
N ARG A 113 18.22 5.88 -0.82
CA ARG A 113 19.04 4.90 -0.07
C ARG A 113 20.36 4.75 -0.82
N GLY A 114 21.21 5.77 -0.71
CA GLY A 114 22.40 5.94 -1.54
C GLY A 114 22.07 6.50 -2.93
N LYS A 115 21.27 5.77 -3.72
CA LYS A 115 20.70 6.24 -5.01
C LYS A 115 19.23 6.64 -4.85
N PRO A 116 18.67 7.44 -5.78
CA PRO A 116 17.22 7.68 -5.83
C PRO A 116 16.46 6.34 -5.90
N ALA A 117 15.48 6.18 -5.01
CA ALA A 117 14.59 5.03 -5.02
C ALA A 117 13.39 5.28 -5.94
N ILE A 118 12.71 4.22 -6.37
CA ILE A 118 11.43 4.31 -7.08
C ILE A 118 10.29 3.96 -6.12
N LEU A 119 9.24 4.79 -6.08
CA LEU A 119 8.00 4.53 -5.36
C LEU A 119 6.85 4.32 -6.34
N ILE A 120 6.18 3.16 -6.26
CA ILE A 120 4.91 2.91 -6.94
C ILE A 120 3.79 3.07 -5.90
N ASP A 121 2.95 4.08 -6.06
CA ASP A 121 1.89 4.42 -5.10
C ASP A 121 0.66 4.99 -5.84
N ASP A 122 -0.54 4.69 -5.35
CA ASP A 122 -1.80 5.19 -5.93
C ASP A 122 -2.17 6.59 -5.40
N TYR A 123 -1.50 7.08 -4.35
CA TYR A 123 -1.83 8.37 -3.77
C TYR A 123 -0.88 9.47 -4.25
N GLU A 124 -1.40 10.36 -5.08
CA GLU A 124 -0.63 11.43 -5.74
C GLU A 124 0.20 12.30 -4.77
N LYS A 125 -0.32 12.59 -3.57
CA LYS A 125 0.45 13.34 -2.56
C LYS A 125 1.70 12.60 -2.12
N ASN A 126 1.65 11.26 -1.98
CA ASN A 126 2.85 10.47 -1.68
C ASN A 126 3.86 10.59 -2.81
N ILE A 127 3.42 10.55 -4.07
CA ILE A 127 4.27 10.70 -5.25
C ILE A 127 4.96 12.07 -5.25
N ARG A 128 4.21 13.15 -5.03
CA ARG A 128 4.78 14.51 -4.93
C ARG A 128 5.80 14.62 -3.80
N ASP A 129 5.44 14.18 -2.59
CA ASP A 129 6.33 14.25 -1.42
C ASP A 129 7.62 13.41 -1.62
N PHE A 130 7.52 12.28 -2.30
CA PHE A 130 8.66 11.40 -2.62
C PHE A 130 9.58 12.00 -3.69
N ASN A 131 9.01 12.61 -4.74
CA ASN A 131 9.76 13.34 -5.77
C ASN A 131 10.50 14.54 -5.17
N MET A 132 9.84 15.34 -4.33
CA MET A 132 10.47 16.48 -3.64
C MET A 132 11.60 16.06 -2.71
N SER A 133 11.54 14.83 -2.19
CA SER A 133 12.62 14.25 -1.36
C SER A 133 13.73 13.61 -2.20
N GLY A 134 13.68 13.75 -3.53
CA GLY A 134 14.69 13.34 -4.49
C GLY A 134 14.68 11.86 -4.87
N GLY A 135 13.52 11.20 -4.73
CA GLY A 135 13.24 9.89 -5.31
C GLY A 135 12.45 10.02 -6.63
N ILE A 136 12.05 8.89 -7.20
CA ILE A 136 11.24 8.82 -8.43
C ILE A 136 9.89 8.18 -8.11
N GLY A 137 8.82 8.93 -8.23
CA GLY A 137 7.46 8.46 -7.98
C GLY A 137 6.74 8.08 -9.27
N ILE A 138 6.18 6.87 -9.31
CA ILE A 138 5.27 6.37 -10.33
C ILE A 138 3.86 6.36 -9.75
N HIS A 139 3.01 7.25 -10.25
CA HIS A 139 1.59 7.27 -9.86
C HIS A 139 0.86 6.07 -10.49
N HIS A 140 0.48 5.12 -9.64
CA HIS A 140 -0.18 3.90 -10.05
C HIS A 140 -1.66 4.15 -10.36
N THR A 141 -2.01 4.09 -11.65
CA THR A 141 -3.40 4.14 -12.14
C THR A 141 -3.81 2.88 -12.89
N SER A 142 -2.83 2.16 -13.45
CA SER A 142 -3.01 0.81 -13.99
C SER A 142 -1.67 0.07 -14.02
N THR A 143 -1.73 -1.25 -13.98
CA THR A 143 -0.53 -2.11 -14.10
C THR A 143 0.24 -1.86 -15.40
N SER A 144 -0.46 -1.72 -16.53
CA SER A 144 0.17 -1.49 -17.83
C SER A 144 0.98 -0.19 -17.88
N LYS A 145 0.43 0.92 -17.36
CA LYS A 145 1.12 2.21 -17.29
C LYS A 145 2.32 2.16 -16.34
N THR A 146 2.17 1.53 -15.19
CA THR A 146 3.28 1.35 -14.24
C THR A 146 4.42 0.55 -14.86
N ILE A 147 4.13 -0.59 -15.50
CA ILE A 147 5.15 -1.41 -16.17
C ILE A 147 5.83 -0.63 -17.30
N GLN A 148 5.07 0.14 -18.10
CA GLN A 148 5.66 0.95 -19.16
C GLN A 148 6.64 2.00 -18.61
N GLN A 149 6.31 2.66 -17.50
CA GLN A 149 7.22 3.61 -16.85
C GLN A 149 8.46 2.93 -16.27
N LEU A 150 8.30 1.76 -15.63
CA LEU A 150 9.42 0.97 -15.14
C LEU A 150 10.40 0.60 -16.26
N LYS A 151 9.90 0.15 -17.42
CA LYS A 151 10.72 -0.15 -18.60
C LYS A 151 11.54 1.05 -19.08
N ARG A 152 10.94 2.24 -19.11
CA ARG A 152 11.65 3.48 -19.48
C ARG A 152 12.76 3.84 -18.50
N LEU A 153 12.66 3.39 -17.25
CA LEU A 153 13.67 3.56 -16.21
C LEU A 153 14.69 2.41 -16.17
N GLY A 154 14.59 1.42 -17.05
CA GLY A 154 15.51 0.28 -17.15
C GLY A 154 15.16 -0.93 -16.28
N PHE A 155 13.90 -1.06 -15.85
CA PHE A 155 13.38 -2.19 -15.07
C PHE A 155 12.44 -3.07 -15.91
#